data_AF-A0A1M7IEJ1-F1
#
_entry.id   AF-A0A1M7IEJ1-F1
#
_cell.length_a   1.000
_cell.length_b   1.000
_cell.length_c   1.000
_cell.angle_alpha   90.00
_cell.angle_beta   90.00
_cell.angle_gamma   90.00
#
_symmetry.space_group_name_H-M   'P 1'
#
loop_
_entity.id
_entity.type
_entity.pdbx_description
1 polymer ?
#
loop_
_entity_poly.entity_id
_entity_poly.type
_entity_poly.pdbx_seq_one_letter_code
_entity_poly.pdbx_strand_id
1 'polypeptide(L)' 'MTKTEIAKAFSNGEFDKTNKFISENAVWTVVEEDNFIGKQSLIIVNKLEIIFNQ' A
#
# COMPACT_ATOMS: atom_id res chain seq x y z
N MET A 1 -5.63 -9.20 12.31
CA MET A 1 -5.58 -9.81 10.98
C MET A 1 -4.37 -10.73 10.91
N THR A 2 -4.52 -11.86 10.24
CA THR A 2 -3.43 -12.74 9.81
C THR A 2 -2.67 -12.11 8.65
N LYS A 3 -1.48 -12.62 8.33
CA LYS A 3 -0.69 -12.14 7.18
C LYS A 3 -1.48 -12.27 5.86
N THR A 4 -2.23 -13.36 5.70
CA THR A 4 -3.08 -13.60 4.51
C THR A 4 -4.19 -12.56 4.40
N GLU A 5 -4.85 -12.22 5.51
CA GLU A 5 -5.89 -11.19 5.53
C GLU A 5 -5.32 -9.79 5.20
N ILE A 6 -4.13 -9.47 5.73
CA ILE A 6 -3.44 -8.20 5.43
C ILE A 6 -3.11 -8.12 3.94
N ALA A 7 -2.51 -9.17 3.37
CA ALA A 7 -2.15 -9.21 1.95
C ALA A 7 -3.38 -9.05 1.05
N LYS A 8 -4.46 -9.79 1.35
CA LYS A 8 -5.71 -9.70 0.58
C LYS A 8 -6.34 -8.30 0.65
N ALA A 9 -6.40 -7.70 1.83
CA ALA A 9 -6.91 -6.34 2.00
C ALA A 9 -6.06 -5.30 1.24
N PHE A 10 -4.73 -5.44 1.25
CA PHE A 10 -3.84 -4.54 0.53
C PHE A 10 -4.03 -4.66 -0.99
N SER A 11 -4.07 -5.88 -1.52
CA SER A 11 -4.29 -6.13 -2.96
C SER A 11 -5.67 -5.69 -3.46
N ASN A 12 -6.66 -5.60 -2.57
CA ASN A 12 -8.01 -5.12 -2.89
C ASN A 12 -8.19 -3.61 -2.71
N GLY A 13 -7.13 -2.87 -2.37
CA GLY A 13 -7.20 -1.43 -2.14
C GLY A 13 -7.86 -1.02 -0.81
N GLU A 14 -8.06 -1.95 0.13
CA GLU A 14 -8.62 -1.68 1.45
C GLU A 14 -7.58 -1.05 2.40
N PHE A 15 -6.92 0.02 1.96
CA PHE A 15 -5.73 0.58 2.60
C PHE A 15 -5.97 1.12 4.01
N ASP A 16 -7.17 1.60 4.31
CA ASP A 16 -7.56 2.00 5.67
C ASP A 16 -7.38 0.86 6.68
N LYS A 17 -7.52 -0.39 6.24
CA LYS A 17 -7.33 -1.57 7.08
C LYS A 17 -5.87 -2.00 7.17
N THR A 18 -5.03 -1.64 6.22
CA THR A 18 -3.66 -2.17 6.09
C THR A 18 -2.56 -1.19 6.48
N ASN A 19 -2.78 0.13 6.41
CA ASN A 19 -1.78 1.17 6.68
C ASN A 19 -1.04 1.01 8.03
N LYS A 20 -1.74 0.55 9.07
CA LYS A 20 -1.15 0.34 10.40
C LYS A 20 -0.19 -0.86 10.48
N PHE A 21 -0.20 -1.73 9.49
CA PHE A 21 0.67 -2.91 9.41
C PHE A 21 1.88 -2.69 8.50
N ILE A 22 1.98 -1.54 7.85
CA ILE A 22 3.14 -1.16 7.01
C ILE A 22 4.25 -0.67 7.93
N SER A 23 5.44 -1.25 7.79
CA SER A 23 6.65 -0.81 8.51
C SER A 23 7.05 0.60 8.07
N GLU A 24 7.59 1.39 8.99
CA GLU A 24 8.07 2.75 8.68
C GLU A 24 9.10 2.77 7.54
N ASN A 25 9.90 1.71 7.41
CA ASN A 25 10.92 1.51 6.37
C ASN A 25 10.50 0.54 5.25
N ALA A 26 9.20 0.31 5.05
CA ALA A 26 8.72 -0.59 3.99
C ALA A 26 9.15 -0.08 2.61
N VAL A 27 9.43 -1.02 1.70
CA VAL A 27 9.69 -0.75 0.29
C VAL A 27 8.63 -1.48 -0.53
N TRP A 28 8.03 -0.77 -1.48
CA TRP A 28 7.11 -1.35 -2.44
C TRP A 28 7.56 -1.03 -3.85
N THR A 29 7.84 -2.08 -4.60
CA THR A 29 8.23 -2.02 -6.00
C THR A 29 7.03 -2.36 -6.87
N VAL A 30 6.64 -1.44 -7.74
CA VAL A 30 5.75 -1.74 -8.87
C VAL A 30 6.65 -2.08 -10.05
N VAL A 31 6.60 -3.34 -10.47
CA VAL A 31 7.46 -3.86 -11.53
C VAL A 31 7.23 -3.04 -12.80
N GLU A 32 8.32 -2.62 -13.44
CA GLU A 32 8.34 -1.77 -14.66
C GLU A 32 7.87 -0.32 -14.48
N GLU A 33 7.50 0.12 -13.27
CA GLU A 33 7.08 1.49 -12.99
C GLU A 33 8.03 2.20 -12.03
N ASP A 34 7.92 1.95 -10.72
CA ASP A 34 8.62 2.74 -9.70
C ASP A 34 8.86 1.97 -8.38
N ASN A 35 9.68 2.56 -7.51
CA ASN A 35 9.97 2.09 -6.16
C ASN A 35 9.55 3.14 -5.12
N PHE A 36 8.65 2.73 -4.22
CA PHE A 36 8.18 3.57 -3.11
C PHE A 36 8.85 3.15 -1.81
N ILE A 37 9.59 4.07 -1.19
CA ILE A 37 10.38 3.81 0.01
C ILE A 37 9.78 4.59 1.18
N GLY A 38 9.52 3.87 2.27
CA GLY A 38 8.99 4.41 3.51
C GLY A 38 7.47 4.50 3.53
N LYS A 39 6.88 4.26 4.70
CA LYS A 39 5.43 4.16 4.89
C LYS A 39 4.65 5.37 4.36
N GLN A 40 5.16 6.58 4.57
CA GLN A 40 4.50 7.80 4.09
C GLN A 40 4.40 7.81 2.56
N SER A 41 5.44 7.35 1.85
CA SER A 41 5.44 7.25 0.40
C SER A 41 4.38 6.24 -0.08
N LEU A 42 4.33 5.05 0.53
CA LEU A 42 3.31 4.05 0.20
C LEU A 42 1.87 4.56 0.43
N ILE A 43 1.62 5.24 1.56
CA ILE A 43 0.28 5.76 1.89
C ILE A 43 -0.16 6.84 0.90
N ILE A 44 0.75 7.70 0.44
CA ILE A 44 0.44 8.74 -0.54
C ILE A 44 0.05 8.12 -1.88
N VAL A 45 0.83 7.16 -2.36
CA VAL A 45 0.58 6.46 -3.64
C VAL A 45 -0.76 5.75 -3.62
N ASN A 46 -1.03 4.99 -2.56
CA ASN A 46 -2.31 4.29 -2.34
C ASN A 46 -3.52 5.24 -2.39
N LYS A 47 -3.34 6.48 -1.93
CA LYS A 47 -4.40 7.49 -1.92
C LYS A 47 -4.58 8.15 -3.29
N LEU A 48 -3.52 8.29 -4.08
CA LEU A 48 -3.56 8.86 -5.42
C LEU A 48 -4.22 7.89 -6.42
N GLU A 49 -3.90 6.60 -6.40
CA GLU A 49 -4.53 5.61 -7.29
C GLU A 49 -6.06 5.56 -7.13
N ILE A 50 -6.57 5.68 -5.90
CA ILE A 50 -8.02 5.72 -5.64
C ILE A 50 -8.66 6.97 -6.27
N ILE A 51 -7.96 8.10 -6.31
CA ILE A 51 -8.49 9.34 -6.90
C ILE A 51 -8.52 9.26 -8.42
N PHE A 52 -7.61 8.53 -9.06
CA PHE A 52 -7.57 8.38 -10.52
C PHE A 52 -8.54 7.31 -11.07
N ASN A 53 -8.96 6.35 -10.25
CA ASN A 53 -9.85 5.24 -10.64
C ASN A 53 -11.32 5.39 -10.19
N GLN A 54 -11.75 6.59 -9.75
CA GLN A 54 -13.14 6.94 -9.46
C GLN A 54 -13.65 7.99 -10.46
#